data_AF-A0A2R5HFZ2-F1
#
_entry.id   AF-A0A2R5HFZ2-F1
#
_cell.length_a   1.000
_cell.length_b   1.000
_cell.length_c   1.000
_cell.angle_alpha   90.00
_cell.angle_beta   90.00
_cell.angle_gamma   90.00
#
_symmetry.space_group_name_H-M   'P 1'
#
loop_
_entity.id
_entity.type
_entity.pdbx_description
1 polymer ?
#
loop_
_entity_poly.entity_id
_entity_poly.type
_entity_poly.pdbx_seq_one_letter_code
_entity_poly.pdbx_strand_id
1 'polypeptide(L)'
;MPVQIFGGNKLTRSPFFLALIEFLREEKSLREIHKAFEDTRNLDRQLDQLISAGLVIRSEKRYRLGFPIFTDGDFKLEPTALAPSRLSYDGPIFIEAGSRLAERLSQSLIYQTLTNETNSVKLHFISRFDHGTENLFNYFYKLEKELPLSPFEEEVYQILGDVDPEYCLKYMTTFLLRFLKKESINVSRPDIFVRTLEKYGMIEKTGEKSYMLKQSFQAEEELPVQTFTDPKAFIQAQLAQQQTSVHDYLSIGG
;
A
#
# COMPACT_ATOMS: atom_id res chain seq x y z
N MET A 1 -4.27 -13.59 20.38
CA MET A 1 -3.00 -13.46 19.61
C MET A 1 -3.12 -12.18 18.83
N PRO A 2 -2.07 -11.36 18.70
CA PRO A 2 -2.23 -10.03 18.10
C PRO A 2 -2.82 -10.11 16.67
N VAL A 3 -3.53 -9.06 16.25
CA VAL A 3 -4.06 -8.95 14.88
C VAL A 3 -3.13 -8.10 14.02
N GLN A 4 -2.78 -8.63 12.85
CA GLN A 4 -2.13 -7.89 11.79
C GLN A 4 -3.20 -7.25 10.88
N ILE A 5 -3.04 -5.96 10.60
CA ILE A 5 -4.01 -5.16 9.86
C ILE A 5 -3.37 -4.69 8.54
N PHE A 6 -3.98 -5.06 7.40
CA PHE A 6 -3.62 -4.53 6.08
C PHE A 6 -4.65 -3.48 5.65
N GLY A 7 -4.24 -2.47 4.88
CA GLY A 7 -5.15 -1.39 4.44
C GLY A 7 -5.74 -0.57 5.59
N GLY A 8 -5.09 -0.58 6.76
CA GLY A 8 -5.57 0.13 7.95
C GLY A 8 -5.57 1.66 7.77
N ASN A 9 -6.43 2.33 8.53
CA ASN A 9 -6.52 3.78 8.59
C ASN A 9 -6.13 4.28 10.00
N LYS A 10 -6.23 5.58 10.23
CA LYS A 10 -5.91 6.20 11.52
C LYS A 10 -6.68 5.59 12.70
N LEU A 11 -7.94 5.22 12.50
CA LEU A 11 -8.79 4.63 13.53
C LEU A 11 -8.33 3.22 13.88
N THR A 12 -8.00 2.40 12.87
CA THR A 12 -7.55 1.02 13.07
C THR A 12 -6.13 0.89 13.61
N ARG A 13 -5.37 1.99 13.67
CA ARG A 13 -4.04 2.06 14.31
C ARG A 13 -4.07 2.65 15.71
N SER A 14 -5.21 3.12 16.18
CA SER A 14 -5.28 3.71 17.52
C SER A 14 -4.94 2.67 18.59
N PRO A 15 -4.15 3.02 19.63
CA PRO A 15 -3.80 2.08 20.70
C PRO A 15 -5.03 1.48 21.38
N PHE A 16 -6.09 2.27 21.54
CA PHE A 16 -7.36 1.81 22.08
C PHE A 16 -8.00 0.73 21.20
N PHE A 17 -8.08 0.94 19.88
CA PHE A 17 -8.67 -0.05 18.99
C PHE A 17 -7.89 -1.35 18.98
N LEU A 18 -6.55 -1.30 18.94
CA LEU A 18 -5.71 -2.51 18.97
C LEU A 18 -5.95 -3.34 20.24
N ALA A 19 -6.10 -2.68 21.39
CA ALA A 19 -6.43 -3.36 22.64
C ALA A 19 -7.88 -3.86 22.66
N LEU A 20 -8.81 -3.09 22.10
CA LEU A 20 -10.23 -3.44 22.03
C LEU A 20 -10.48 -4.66 21.13
N ILE A 21 -9.76 -4.79 20.01
CA ILE A 21 -9.89 -5.95 19.10
C ILE A 21 -9.67 -7.25 19.86
N GLU A 22 -8.59 -7.33 20.64
CA GLU A 22 -8.30 -8.53 21.43
C GLU A 22 -9.36 -8.79 22.50
N PHE A 23 -9.88 -7.73 23.12
CA PHE A 23 -10.91 -7.84 24.15
C PHE A 23 -12.29 -8.27 23.61
N LEU A 24 -12.65 -7.83 22.40
CA LEU A 24 -13.93 -8.12 21.75
C LEU A 24 -13.90 -9.36 20.83
N ARG A 25 -12.89 -10.22 20.96
CA ARG A 25 -12.91 -11.57 20.35
C ARG A 25 -14.14 -12.38 20.77
N GLU A 26 -14.67 -12.09 21.95
CA GLU A 26 -15.97 -12.55 22.43
C GLU A 26 -16.89 -11.35 22.64
N GLU A 27 -18.21 -11.57 22.60
CA GLU A 27 -19.17 -10.50 22.88
C GLU A 27 -19.06 -10.02 24.33
N LYS A 28 -18.97 -8.71 24.53
CA LYS A 28 -18.88 -8.08 25.85
C LYS A 28 -19.99 -7.06 26.07
N SER A 29 -20.32 -6.80 27.33
CA SER A 29 -21.22 -5.71 27.72
C SER A 29 -20.46 -4.39 27.88
N LEU A 30 -21.19 -3.26 27.84
CA LEU A 30 -20.60 -1.94 28.07
C LEU A 30 -19.86 -1.85 29.41
N ARG A 31 -20.41 -2.46 30.47
CA ARG A 31 -19.79 -2.47 31.81
C ARG A 31 -18.44 -3.15 31.82
N GLU A 32 -18.31 -4.26 31.10
CA GLU A 32 -17.03 -4.98 30.96
C GLU A 32 -16.01 -4.15 30.19
N ILE A 33 -16.44 -3.45 29.14
CA ILE A 33 -15.58 -2.54 28.37
C ILE A 33 -15.11 -1.37 29.26
N HIS A 34 -16.00 -0.67 29.97
CA HIS A 34 -15.58 0.40 30.87
C HIS A 34 -14.57 -0.10 31.90
N LYS A 35 -14.83 -1.26 32.52
CA LYS A 35 -13.93 -1.84 33.51
C LYS A 35 -12.56 -2.21 32.95
N ALA A 36 -12.50 -2.71 31.72
CA ALA A 36 -11.23 -3.07 31.07
C ALA A 36 -10.43 -1.85 30.59
N PHE A 37 -11.10 -0.73 30.32
CA PHE A 37 -10.54 0.46 29.71
C PHE A 37 -10.77 1.73 30.56
N GLU A 38 -10.79 1.62 31.89
CA GLU A 38 -11.11 2.73 32.82
C GLU A 38 -10.17 3.94 32.62
N ASP A 39 -8.90 3.68 32.30
CA ASP A 39 -7.89 4.72 32.06
C ASP A 39 -7.96 5.36 30.66
N THR A 40 -8.83 4.85 29.78
CA THR A 40 -8.94 5.35 28.41
C THR A 40 -9.74 6.65 28.38
N ARG A 41 -9.07 7.75 28.04
CA ARG A 41 -9.72 9.06 27.89
C ARG A 41 -10.78 9.02 26.79
N ASN A 42 -11.94 9.64 27.06
CA ASN A 42 -13.05 9.75 26.11
C ASN A 42 -13.51 8.40 25.53
N LEU A 43 -13.51 7.33 26.35
CA LEU A 43 -13.85 5.97 25.93
C LEU A 43 -15.17 5.92 25.12
N ASP A 44 -16.24 6.52 25.61
CA ASP A 44 -17.55 6.50 24.94
C ASP A 44 -17.49 7.10 23.54
N ARG A 45 -16.81 8.24 23.39
CA ARG A 45 -16.63 8.90 22.09
C ARG A 45 -15.81 8.05 21.12
N GLN A 46 -14.75 7.39 21.61
CA GLN A 46 -13.95 6.48 20.78
C GLN A 46 -14.77 5.26 20.36
N LEU A 47 -15.58 4.70 21.26
CA LEU A 47 -16.45 3.57 20.97
C LEU A 47 -17.53 3.94 19.93
N ASP A 48 -18.16 5.10 20.06
CA ASP A 48 -19.14 5.61 19.10
C ASP A 48 -18.54 5.83 17.70
N GLN A 49 -17.28 6.29 17.62
CA GLN A 49 -16.55 6.38 16.35
C GLN A 49 -16.33 5.00 15.71
N LEU A 50 -15.94 4.01 16.52
CA LEU A 50 -15.76 2.63 16.04
C LEU A 50 -17.08 2.00 15.57
N ILE A 51 -18.18 2.30 16.26
CA ILE A 51 -19.52 1.84 15.86
C ILE A 51 -19.96 2.49 14.56
N SER A 52 -19.75 3.80 14.43
CA SER A 52 -20.09 4.55 13.23
C SER A 52 -19.29 4.08 12.00
N ALA A 53 -18.05 3.66 12.22
CA ALA A 53 -17.18 3.07 11.19
C ALA A 53 -17.49 1.60 10.89
N GLY A 54 -18.45 0.97 11.59
CA GLY A 54 -18.78 -0.45 11.42
C GLY A 54 -17.73 -1.42 11.97
N LEU A 55 -16.71 -0.92 12.68
CA LEU A 55 -15.66 -1.74 13.29
C LEU A 55 -16.16 -2.47 14.55
N VAL A 56 -17.11 -1.87 15.25
CA VAL A 56 -17.80 -2.47 16.39
C VAL A 56 -19.30 -2.50 16.12
N ILE A 57 -19.95 -3.62 16.38
CA ILE A 57 -21.40 -3.75 16.29
C ILE A 57 -21.97 -3.80 17.70
N ARG A 58 -22.94 -2.92 17.97
CA ARG A 58 -23.74 -2.91 19.19
C ARG A 58 -25.11 -3.51 18.91
N SER A 59 -25.43 -4.63 19.54
CA SER A 59 -26.75 -5.27 19.47
C SER A 59 -27.13 -5.80 20.86
N GLU A 60 -28.38 -5.62 21.29
CA GLU A 60 -28.89 -6.16 22.57
C GLU A 60 -28.00 -5.84 23.81
N LYS A 61 -27.41 -4.64 23.84
CA LYS A 61 -26.46 -4.18 24.89
C LYS A 61 -25.14 -4.98 24.94
N ARG A 62 -24.88 -5.80 23.92
CA ARG A 62 -23.61 -6.48 23.65
C ARG A 62 -22.86 -5.78 22.55
N TYR A 63 -21.54 -5.83 22.63
CA TYR A 63 -20.60 -5.27 21.69
C TYR A 63 -19.74 -6.41 21.17
N ARG A 64 -19.56 -6.43 19.86
CA ARG A 64 -18.74 -7.42 19.15
C ARG A 64 -18.01 -6.77 18.00
N LEU A 65 -17.01 -7.45 17.46
CA LEU A 65 -16.35 -7.01 16.23
C LEU A 65 -17.34 -7.01 15.06
N GLY A 66 -17.26 -5.97 14.24
CA GLY A 66 -18.05 -5.81 13.02
C GLY A 66 -17.46 -6.51 11.80
N PHE A 67 -16.28 -7.11 11.94
CA PHE A 67 -15.50 -7.74 10.88
C PHE A 67 -14.95 -9.09 11.35
N PRO A 68 -14.65 -10.02 10.42
CA PRO A 68 -13.96 -11.25 10.74
C PRO A 68 -12.47 -11.00 10.97
N ILE A 69 -11.86 -11.78 11.87
CA ILE A 69 -10.41 -11.95 11.95
C ILE A 69 -10.09 -13.27 11.26
N PHE A 70 -9.34 -13.19 10.16
CA PHE A 70 -9.00 -14.34 9.35
C PHE A 70 -7.82 -15.14 9.92
N THR A 71 -7.88 -16.45 9.75
CA THR A 71 -6.89 -17.42 10.21
C THR A 71 -6.48 -18.36 9.08
N ASP A 72 -5.47 -19.20 9.31
CA ASP A 72 -5.03 -20.20 8.33
C ASP A 72 -6.15 -21.17 7.91
N GLY A 73 -7.14 -21.42 8.79
CA GLY A 73 -8.27 -22.31 8.50
C GLY A 73 -9.29 -21.73 7.52
N ASP A 74 -9.28 -20.42 7.28
CA ASP A 74 -10.27 -19.74 6.43
C ASP A 74 -9.97 -19.85 4.93
N PHE A 75 -8.74 -20.25 4.57
CA PHE A 75 -8.22 -20.23 3.20
C PHE A 75 -7.49 -21.52 2.85
N LYS A 76 -7.64 -21.96 1.59
CA LYS A 76 -6.74 -22.95 1.03
C LYS A 76 -5.45 -22.26 0.60
N LEU A 77 -4.38 -22.49 1.35
CA LEU A 77 -3.06 -21.91 1.08
C LEU A 77 -2.24 -22.74 0.07
N GLU A 78 -2.91 -23.47 -0.82
CA GLU A 78 -2.27 -24.16 -1.94
C GLU A 78 -2.03 -23.15 -3.08
N PRO A 79 -0.95 -23.31 -3.86
CA PRO A 79 -0.69 -22.43 -4.98
C PRO A 79 -1.79 -22.61 -6.04
N THR A 80 -2.64 -21.61 -6.16
CA THR A 80 -3.49 -21.41 -7.33
C THR A 80 -2.76 -20.45 -8.26
N ALA A 81 -2.91 -20.63 -9.56
CA ALA A 81 -2.16 -19.88 -10.56
C ALA A 81 -3.14 -19.07 -11.44
N LEU A 82 -3.65 -17.97 -10.90
CA LEU A 82 -4.40 -16.97 -11.68
C LEU A 82 -3.43 -16.04 -12.41
N ALA A 83 -3.84 -15.60 -13.60
CA ALA A 83 -3.15 -14.55 -14.32
C ALA A 83 -3.07 -13.27 -13.47
N PRO A 84 -1.96 -12.51 -13.56
CA PRO A 84 -1.80 -11.28 -12.80
C PRO A 84 -2.91 -10.28 -13.12
N SER A 85 -3.40 -9.60 -12.09
CA SER A 85 -4.53 -8.67 -12.17
C SER A 85 -4.31 -7.52 -11.18
N ARG A 86 -4.85 -6.33 -11.47
CA ARG A 86 -4.92 -5.24 -10.50
C ARG A 86 -6.13 -5.45 -9.60
N LEU A 87 -5.90 -6.02 -8.42
CA LEU A 87 -6.95 -6.24 -7.44
C LEU A 87 -7.10 -5.00 -6.54
N SER A 88 -8.33 -4.56 -6.31
CA SER A 88 -8.64 -3.43 -5.43
C SER A 88 -9.64 -3.81 -4.34
N TYR A 89 -9.35 -3.39 -3.11
CA TYR A 89 -10.22 -3.50 -1.93
C TYR A 89 -9.93 -2.33 -0.98
N ASP A 90 -10.95 -1.51 -0.70
CA ASP A 90 -10.79 -0.24 0.03
C ASP A 90 -10.91 -0.39 1.56
N GLY A 91 -11.17 -1.60 2.06
CA GLY A 91 -11.37 -1.88 3.48
C GLY A 91 -10.12 -2.37 4.23
N PRO A 92 -10.11 -2.27 5.57
CA PRO A 92 -9.08 -2.92 6.37
C PRO A 92 -9.29 -4.44 6.39
N ILE A 93 -8.18 -5.18 6.32
CA ILE A 93 -8.15 -6.64 6.44
C ILE A 93 -7.50 -7.02 7.77
N PHE A 94 -8.17 -7.89 8.53
CA PHE A 94 -7.73 -8.32 9.86
C PHE A 94 -7.36 -9.79 9.82
N ILE A 95 -6.09 -10.09 10.11
CA ILE A 95 -5.57 -11.47 10.10
C ILE A 95 -4.86 -11.73 11.43
N GLU A 96 -4.92 -12.96 11.94
CA GLU A 96 -4.12 -13.37 13.09
C GLU A 96 -2.63 -13.21 12.80
N ALA A 97 -1.94 -12.40 13.59
CA ALA A 97 -0.52 -12.10 13.38
C ALA A 97 0.34 -13.36 13.59
N GLY A 98 1.36 -13.52 12.74
CA GLY A 98 2.23 -14.70 12.74
C GLY A 98 1.62 -15.95 12.10
N SER A 99 0.39 -15.88 11.58
CA SER A 99 -0.21 -16.95 10.78
C SER A 99 0.48 -17.10 9.42
N ARG A 100 0.39 -18.29 8.82
CA ARG A 100 0.91 -18.52 7.46
C ARG A 100 0.18 -17.66 6.44
N LEU A 101 -1.11 -17.41 6.65
CA LEU A 101 -1.93 -16.51 5.87
C LEU A 101 -1.35 -15.09 5.86
N ALA A 102 -1.01 -14.55 7.03
CA ALA A 102 -0.44 -13.20 7.15
C ALA A 102 0.89 -13.09 6.39
N GLU A 103 1.77 -14.09 6.54
CA GLU A 103 3.04 -14.14 5.82
C GLU A 103 2.83 -14.20 4.30
N ARG A 104 2.00 -15.14 3.82
CA ARG A 104 1.71 -15.29 2.39
C ARG A 104 1.06 -14.06 1.79
N LEU A 105 0.13 -13.43 2.51
CA LEU A 105 -0.50 -12.21 2.03
C LEU A 105 0.51 -11.07 1.97
N SER A 106 1.37 -10.89 2.98
CA SER A 106 2.43 -9.87 2.97
C SER A 106 3.39 -10.03 1.79
N GLN A 107 3.73 -11.28 1.46
CA GLN A 107 4.63 -11.63 0.35
C GLN A 107 3.94 -11.64 -1.03
N SER A 108 2.62 -11.55 -1.08
CA SER A 108 1.88 -11.50 -2.34
C SER A 108 2.17 -10.19 -3.10
N LEU A 109 2.03 -10.22 -4.42
CA LEU A 109 2.37 -9.08 -5.27
C LEU A 109 1.14 -8.22 -5.56
N ILE A 110 1.33 -6.91 -5.56
CA ILE A 110 0.35 -5.93 -6.03
C ILE A 110 0.96 -5.11 -7.16
N TYR A 111 0.14 -4.83 -8.18
CA TYR A 111 0.51 -4.07 -9.36
C TYR A 111 -0.06 -2.67 -9.24
N GLN A 112 0.81 -1.68 -9.34
CA GLN A 112 0.49 -0.29 -9.05
C GLN A 112 0.96 0.59 -10.20
N THR A 113 0.27 1.70 -10.42
CA THR A 113 0.64 2.64 -11.48
C THR A 113 0.59 4.06 -10.93
N LEU A 114 1.67 4.81 -11.16
CA LEU A 114 1.66 6.27 -10.99
C LEU A 114 1.43 6.94 -12.34
N THR A 115 0.52 7.90 -12.35
CA THR A 115 0.19 8.76 -13.49
C THR A 115 0.13 10.21 -13.02
N ASN A 116 0.15 11.15 -13.95
CA ASN A 116 -0.15 12.55 -13.68
C ASN A 116 -1.06 13.11 -14.77
N GLU A 117 -1.70 14.24 -14.51
CA GLU A 117 -2.63 14.88 -15.44
C GLU A 117 -1.92 15.56 -16.62
N THR A 118 -0.63 15.88 -16.48
CA THR A 118 0.12 16.67 -17.47
C THR A 118 0.73 15.83 -18.60
N ASN A 119 1.27 14.65 -18.28
CA ASN A 119 2.02 13.81 -19.21
C ASN A 119 1.38 12.43 -19.30
N SER A 120 1.38 11.82 -20.48
CA SER A 120 0.84 10.46 -20.69
C SER A 120 1.76 9.34 -20.17
N VAL A 121 2.90 9.66 -19.54
CA VAL A 121 3.79 8.61 -19.00
C VAL A 121 3.15 7.94 -17.80
N LYS A 122 3.15 6.60 -17.83
CA LYS A 122 2.73 5.74 -16.73
C LYS A 122 3.95 5.01 -16.16
N LEU A 123 4.12 5.08 -14.84
CA LEU A 123 5.15 4.34 -14.11
C LEU A 123 4.48 3.13 -13.45
N HIS A 124 4.81 1.93 -13.91
CA HIS A 124 4.23 0.70 -13.37
C HIS A 124 5.20 0.07 -12.38
N PHE A 125 4.68 -0.28 -11.21
CA PHE A 125 5.44 -0.84 -10.10
C PHE A 125 4.82 -2.15 -9.64
N ILE A 126 5.70 -3.04 -9.18
CA ILE A 126 5.32 -4.25 -8.47
C ILE A 126 5.81 -4.14 -7.05
N SER A 127 4.88 -4.26 -6.12
CA SER A 127 5.14 -4.16 -4.70
C SER A 127 4.75 -5.46 -4.03
N ARG A 128 5.39 -5.76 -2.90
CA ARG A 128 4.78 -6.63 -1.91
C ARG A 128 3.54 -5.95 -1.35
N PHE A 129 2.52 -6.74 -1.03
CA PHE A 129 1.24 -6.22 -0.52
C PHE A 129 1.38 -5.48 0.83
N ASP A 130 2.41 -5.80 1.60
CA ASP A 130 2.77 -5.07 2.82
C ASP A 130 3.33 -3.66 2.56
N HIS A 131 3.50 -3.25 1.29
CA HIS A 131 4.13 -1.99 0.87
C HIS A 131 5.56 -1.84 1.41
N GLY A 132 6.24 -2.95 1.69
CA GLY A 132 7.63 -3.00 2.13
C GLY A 132 8.63 -3.03 0.98
N THR A 133 8.19 -2.94 -0.29
CA THR A 133 9.09 -2.79 -1.44
C THR A 133 9.49 -1.31 -1.57
N GLU A 134 10.77 -1.02 -1.76
CA GLU A 134 11.26 0.35 -1.93
C GLU A 134 11.04 0.81 -3.37
N ASN A 135 9.93 1.50 -3.61
CA ASN A 135 9.65 2.13 -4.89
C ASN A 135 8.88 3.45 -4.71
N LEU A 136 8.78 4.23 -5.79
CA LEU A 136 8.20 5.56 -5.74
C LEU A 136 6.69 5.53 -5.41
N PHE A 137 5.97 4.50 -5.83
CA PHE A 137 4.55 4.35 -5.48
C PHE A 137 4.37 4.16 -3.97
N ASN A 138 5.10 3.21 -3.37
CA ASN A 138 4.97 2.93 -1.94
C ASN A 138 5.38 4.13 -1.09
N TYR A 139 6.36 4.92 -1.53
CA TYR A 139 6.72 6.18 -0.88
C TYR A 139 5.54 7.15 -0.81
N PHE A 140 4.91 7.46 -1.95
CA PHE A 140 3.74 8.36 -1.97
C PHE A 140 2.55 7.78 -1.20
N TYR A 141 2.29 6.48 -1.33
CA TYR A 141 1.25 5.79 -0.58
C TYR A 141 1.45 5.93 0.93
N LYS A 142 2.69 5.76 1.41
CA LYS A 142 3.03 5.91 2.83
C LYS A 142 2.87 7.34 3.32
N LEU A 143 3.27 8.34 2.54
CA LEU A 143 3.03 9.74 2.88
C LEU A 143 1.53 10.04 3.00
N GLU A 144 0.72 9.63 2.02
CA GLU A 144 -0.73 9.86 2.01
C GLU A 144 -1.44 9.19 3.21
N LYS A 145 -0.99 8.00 3.61
CA LYS A 145 -1.58 7.21 4.70
C LYS A 145 -0.91 7.43 6.06
N GLU A 146 -0.03 8.41 6.18
CA GLU A 146 0.77 8.71 7.38
C GLU A 146 1.45 7.46 7.95
N LEU A 147 2.09 6.67 7.08
CA LEU A 147 2.81 5.44 7.44
C LEU A 147 4.27 5.73 7.80
N PRO A 148 4.88 4.90 8.66
CA PRO A 148 6.33 4.91 8.84
C PRO A 148 7.07 4.68 7.52
N LEU A 149 8.08 5.50 7.28
CA LEU A 149 8.99 5.37 6.14
C LEU A 149 10.13 4.40 6.50
N SER A 150 10.66 3.68 5.50
CA SER A 150 11.92 2.94 5.64
C SER A 150 13.10 3.92 5.69
N PRO A 151 14.29 3.49 6.16
CA PRO A 151 15.49 4.34 6.11
C PRO A 151 15.80 4.88 4.70
N PHE A 152 15.58 4.06 3.66
CA PHE A 152 15.73 4.51 2.27
C PHE A 152 14.70 5.60 1.91
N GLU A 153 13.45 5.42 2.31
CA GLU A 153 12.36 6.38 2.06
C GLU A 153 12.55 7.67 2.86
N GLU A 154 13.14 7.62 4.06
CA GLU A 154 13.55 8.81 4.82
C GLU A 154 14.62 9.60 4.06
N GLU A 155 15.61 8.93 3.48
CA GLU A 155 16.61 9.59 2.64
C GLU A 155 15.99 10.23 1.38
N VAL A 156 14.96 9.59 0.80
CA VAL A 156 14.18 10.19 -0.30
C VAL A 156 13.42 11.42 0.19
N TYR A 157 12.81 11.36 1.38
CA TYR A 157 12.12 12.49 1.99
C TYR A 157 13.06 13.67 2.25
N GLN A 158 14.32 13.43 2.63
CA GLN A 158 15.32 14.51 2.74
C GLN A 158 15.66 15.19 1.40
N ILE A 159 15.43 14.51 0.27
CA ILE A 159 15.66 15.06 -1.08
C ILE A 159 14.42 15.77 -1.60
N LEU A 160 13.25 15.12 -1.56
CA LEU A 160 12.00 15.66 -2.09
C LEU A 160 11.33 16.63 -1.12
N GLY A 161 11.32 16.32 0.17
CA GLY A 161 10.46 16.98 1.16
C GLY A 161 8.98 16.63 0.96
N ASP A 162 8.12 17.52 1.47
CA ASP A 162 6.66 17.42 1.42
C ASP A 162 6.10 17.92 0.08
N VAL A 163 6.63 17.40 -1.02
CA VAL A 163 6.21 17.79 -2.37
C VAL A 163 4.97 17.02 -2.76
N ASP A 164 3.98 17.75 -3.28
CA ASP A 164 2.78 17.20 -3.87
C ASP A 164 3.10 16.13 -4.95
N PRO A 165 2.51 14.92 -4.88
CA PRO A 165 2.80 13.83 -5.82
C PRO A 165 2.53 14.18 -7.28
N GLU A 166 1.45 14.92 -7.57
CA GLU A 166 1.08 15.31 -8.94
C GLU A 166 2.14 16.25 -9.53
N TYR A 167 2.55 17.26 -8.76
CA TYR A 167 3.65 18.14 -9.12
C TYR A 167 4.95 17.37 -9.31
N CYS A 168 5.32 16.47 -8.39
CA CYS A 168 6.53 15.67 -8.49
C CYS A 168 6.54 14.83 -9.79
N LEU A 169 5.44 14.11 -10.05
CA LEU A 169 5.32 13.23 -11.20
C LEU A 169 5.33 14.00 -12.51
N LYS A 170 4.72 15.19 -12.57
CA LYS A 170 4.82 16.07 -13.74
C LYS A 170 6.28 16.32 -14.13
N TYR A 171 7.13 16.75 -13.20
CA TYR A 171 8.54 17.07 -13.50
C TYR A 171 9.36 15.82 -13.81
N MET A 172 9.18 14.75 -13.04
CA MET A 172 9.86 13.47 -13.28
C MET A 172 9.52 12.92 -14.67
N THR A 173 8.24 12.85 -15.02
CA THR A 173 7.81 12.30 -16.32
C THR A 173 8.18 13.19 -17.50
N THR A 174 8.14 14.52 -17.35
CA THR A 174 8.68 15.44 -18.37
C THR A 174 10.17 15.21 -18.61
N PHE A 175 10.95 14.91 -17.56
CA PHE A 175 12.35 14.53 -17.71
C PHE A 175 12.50 13.19 -18.44
N LEU A 176 11.73 12.16 -18.03
CA LEU A 176 11.76 10.82 -18.63
C LEU A 176 11.39 10.82 -20.12
N LEU A 177 10.42 11.65 -20.54
CA LEU A 177 10.02 11.80 -21.95
C LEU A 177 11.17 12.24 -22.86
N ARG A 178 12.21 12.90 -22.33
CA ARG A 178 13.37 13.31 -23.13
C ARG A 178 14.14 12.10 -23.68
N PHE A 179 14.07 10.95 -23.00
CA PHE A 179 14.72 9.71 -23.43
C PHE A 179 14.09 9.07 -24.67
N LEU A 180 12.87 9.46 -25.04
CA LEU A 180 12.27 9.01 -26.31
C LEU A 180 12.99 9.58 -27.54
N LYS A 181 13.72 10.69 -27.37
CA LYS A 181 14.42 11.37 -28.47
C LYS A 181 15.94 11.20 -28.40
N LYS A 182 16.48 10.85 -27.23
CA LYS A 182 17.92 10.78 -26.96
C LYS A 182 18.21 9.66 -25.99
N GLU A 183 19.19 8.82 -26.29
CA GLU A 183 19.61 7.75 -25.40
C GLU A 183 20.25 8.27 -24.10
N SER A 184 20.92 9.43 -24.17
CA SER A 184 21.53 10.09 -23.02
C SER A 184 21.11 11.55 -22.89
N ILE A 185 20.92 11.98 -21.65
CA ILE A 185 20.50 13.33 -21.30
C ILE A 185 21.56 13.99 -20.42
N ASN A 186 22.12 15.09 -20.91
CA ASN A 186 23.05 15.90 -20.14
C ASN A 186 22.30 16.82 -19.17
N VAL A 187 22.64 16.72 -17.88
CA VAL A 187 22.11 17.52 -16.78
C VAL A 187 23.28 18.06 -15.97
N SER A 188 23.54 19.37 -16.10
CA SER A 188 24.68 20.01 -15.43
C SER A 188 24.48 20.14 -13.91
N ARG A 189 23.24 20.29 -13.46
CA ARG A 189 22.85 20.34 -12.04
C ARG A 189 21.55 19.54 -11.90
N PRO A 190 21.58 18.32 -11.33
CA PRO A 190 20.37 17.54 -11.14
C PRO A 190 19.52 18.19 -10.05
N ASP A 191 18.26 18.45 -10.36
CA ASP A 191 17.28 18.90 -9.38
C ASP A 191 16.85 17.74 -8.47
N ILE A 192 15.96 18.02 -7.51
CA ILE A 192 15.46 17.03 -6.57
C ILE A 192 14.75 15.87 -7.25
N PHE A 193 14.10 16.09 -8.40
CA PHE A 193 13.36 15.06 -9.14
C PHE A 193 14.29 14.09 -9.83
N VAL A 194 15.32 14.61 -10.53
CA VAL A 194 16.35 13.80 -11.17
C VAL A 194 17.12 13.00 -10.12
N ARG A 195 17.48 13.61 -8.98
CA ARG A 195 18.16 12.91 -7.88
C ARG A 195 17.31 11.77 -7.31
N THR A 196 16.00 11.96 -7.18
CA THR A 196 15.10 10.90 -6.71
C THR A 196 14.94 9.78 -7.73
N LEU A 197 14.79 10.10 -9.02
CA LEU A 197 14.77 9.08 -10.09
C LEU A 197 16.06 8.24 -10.12
N GLU A 198 17.21 8.88 -9.91
CA GLU A 198 18.51 8.21 -9.78
C GLU A 198 18.54 7.31 -8.53
N LYS A 199 18.04 7.81 -7.39
CA LYS A 199 18.02 7.07 -6.13
C LYS A 199 17.15 5.81 -6.19
N TYR A 200 15.99 5.87 -6.85
CA TYR A 200 15.15 4.70 -7.15
C TYR A 200 15.69 3.82 -8.28
N GLY A 201 16.81 4.18 -8.91
CA GLY A 201 17.40 3.40 -9.99
C GLY A 201 16.58 3.38 -11.28
N MET A 202 15.72 4.38 -11.51
CA MET A 202 15.00 4.51 -12.77
C MET A 202 15.91 5.07 -13.88
N ILE A 203 16.85 5.92 -13.48
CA ILE A 203 17.93 6.43 -14.32
C ILE A 203 19.28 6.12 -13.68
N GLU A 204 20.33 6.12 -14.49
CA GLU A 204 21.70 5.95 -14.03
C GLU A 204 22.62 6.99 -14.63
N LYS A 205 23.64 7.36 -13.85
CA LYS A 205 24.65 8.32 -14.28
C LYS A 205 25.74 7.60 -15.08
N THR A 206 25.90 7.97 -16.34
CA THR A 206 26.88 7.35 -17.27
C THR A 206 28.13 8.21 -17.51
N GLY A 207 28.15 9.42 -16.98
CA GLY A 207 29.30 10.33 -16.98
C GLY A 207 29.11 11.48 -16.00
N GLU A 208 30.04 12.43 -15.91
CA GLU A 208 29.98 13.50 -14.89
C GLU A 208 28.66 14.29 -14.87
N LYS A 209 28.02 14.45 -16.04
CA LYS A 209 26.78 15.22 -16.24
C LYS A 209 25.78 14.49 -17.13
N SER A 210 25.95 13.20 -17.40
CA SER A 210 25.12 12.45 -18.34
C SER A 210 24.33 11.36 -17.63
N TYR A 211 23.05 11.25 -17.97
CA TYR A 211 22.14 10.24 -17.46
C TYR A 211 21.59 9.38 -18.60
N MET A 212 21.35 8.10 -18.31
CA MET A 212 20.64 7.16 -19.17
C MET A 212 19.47 6.53 -18.42
N LEU A 213 18.47 6.10 -19.18
CA LEU A 213 17.32 5.39 -18.65
C LEU A 213 17.69 3.92 -18.46
N LYS A 214 17.48 3.35 -17.26
CA LYS A 214 17.83 1.95 -16.98
C LYS A 214 16.90 0.96 -17.68
N GLN A 215 15.66 1.36 -17.93
CA GLN A 215 14.65 0.54 -18.61
C GLN A 215 13.93 1.40 -19.65
N SER A 216 13.99 0.99 -20.91
CA SER A 216 13.26 1.67 -21.98
C SER A 216 11.75 1.61 -21.78
N PHE A 217 11.04 2.57 -22.41
CA PHE A 217 9.59 2.52 -22.50
C PHE A 217 9.13 1.24 -23.22
N GLN A 218 8.12 0.59 -22.68
CA GLN A 218 7.51 -0.62 -23.19
C GLN A 218 6.06 -0.34 -23.62
N ALA A 219 5.49 -1.26 -24.40
CA ALA A 219 4.06 -1.26 -24.67
C ALA A 219 3.30 -1.42 -23.34
N GLU A 220 2.19 -0.72 -23.18
CA GLU A 220 1.38 -0.85 -21.97
C GLU A 220 0.79 -2.26 -21.89
N GLU A 221 1.06 -2.94 -20.78
CA GLU A 221 0.40 -4.21 -20.45
C GLU A 221 -0.86 -3.89 -19.65
N GLU A 222 -2.02 -4.05 -20.30
CA GLU A 222 -3.32 -3.87 -19.65
C GLU A 222 -3.62 -5.07 -18.75
N LEU A 223 -3.28 -4.95 -17.47
CA LEU A 223 -3.72 -5.90 -16.46
C LEU A 223 -5.21 -5.68 -16.15
N PRO A 224 -6.04 -6.74 -16.13
CA PRO A 224 -7.44 -6.61 -15.79
C PRO A 224 -7.59 -6.07 -14.37
N VAL A 225 -8.43 -5.05 -14.21
CA VAL A 225 -8.76 -4.47 -12.90
C VAL A 225 -9.96 -5.21 -12.32
N GLN A 226 -9.83 -5.70 -11.10
CA GLN A 226 -10.89 -6.39 -10.37
C GLN A 226 -11.10 -5.70 -9.02
N THR A 227 -12.32 -5.25 -8.76
CA THR A 227 -12.69 -4.60 -7.51
C THR A 227 -13.51 -5.55 -6.65
N PHE A 228 -13.19 -5.63 -5.37
CA PHE A 228 -13.85 -6.51 -4.41
C PHE A 228 -14.54 -5.70 -3.33
N THR A 229 -15.69 -6.20 -2.88
CA THR A 229 -16.40 -5.68 -1.71
C THR A 229 -16.30 -6.61 -0.51
N ASP A 230 -16.02 -7.90 -0.75
CA ASP A 230 -15.79 -8.91 0.26
C ASP A 230 -14.27 -9.11 0.50
N PRO A 231 -13.76 -8.90 1.73
CA PRO A 231 -12.35 -9.12 2.03
C PRO A 231 -11.93 -10.57 1.82
N LYS A 232 -12.82 -11.56 2.04
CA LYS A 232 -12.44 -12.97 1.86
C LYS A 232 -12.17 -13.29 0.40
N ALA A 233 -13.05 -12.88 -0.52
CA ALA A 233 -12.84 -13.02 -1.96
C ALA A 233 -11.58 -12.28 -2.43
N PHE A 234 -11.33 -11.07 -1.92
CA PHE A 234 -10.11 -10.31 -2.23
C PHE A 234 -8.86 -11.09 -1.82
N ILE A 235 -8.79 -11.56 -0.57
CA ILE A 235 -7.63 -12.31 -0.07
C ILE A 235 -7.42 -13.59 -0.89
N GLN A 236 -8.49 -14.31 -1.25
CA GLN A 236 -8.40 -15.49 -2.10
C GLN A 236 -7.78 -15.18 -3.46
N ALA A 237 -8.27 -14.12 -4.13
CA ALA A 237 -7.73 -13.69 -5.41
C ALA A 237 -6.26 -13.24 -5.28
N GLN A 238 -5.94 -12.49 -4.22
CA GLN A 238 -4.60 -11.99 -3.94
C GLN A 238 -3.58 -13.13 -3.71
N LEU A 239 -3.96 -14.17 -2.96
CA LEU A 239 -3.12 -15.35 -2.72
C LEU A 239 -2.96 -16.27 -3.94
N ALA A 240 -3.87 -16.15 -4.90
CA ALA A 240 -3.91 -16.97 -6.11
C ALA A 240 -3.20 -16.33 -7.31
N GLN A 241 -2.74 -15.06 -7.21
CA GLN A 241 -1.98 -14.44 -8.29
C GLN A 241 -0.63 -15.12 -8.47
N GLN A 242 -0.25 -15.38 -9.72
CA GLN A 242 1.09 -15.88 -10.03
C GLN A 242 2.16 -14.85 -9.65
N GLN A 243 3.23 -15.30 -9.00
CA GLN A 243 4.50 -14.55 -8.94
C GLN A 243 5.09 -14.54 -10.36
N THR A 244 4.69 -13.56 -11.15
CA THR A 244 5.04 -13.46 -12.57
C THR A 244 6.42 -12.81 -12.76
N SER A 245 6.98 -12.95 -13.96
CA SER A 245 8.16 -12.23 -14.45
C SER A 245 7.88 -10.77 -14.86
N VAL A 246 6.78 -10.18 -14.42
CA VAL A 246 6.54 -8.75 -14.64
C VAL A 246 7.56 -8.03 -13.75
N HIS A 247 8.14 -6.96 -14.25
CA HIS A 247 9.04 -6.08 -13.52
C HIS A 247 8.48 -4.67 -13.57
N ASP A 248 9.03 -3.77 -12.76
CA ASP A 248 8.75 -2.34 -12.91
C ASP A 248 9.04 -1.94 -14.37
N TYR A 249 8.19 -1.10 -14.96
CA TYR A 249 8.36 -0.64 -16.33
C TYR A 249 7.68 0.71 -16.58
N LEU A 250 8.06 1.33 -17.69
CA LEU A 250 7.54 2.62 -18.14
C LEU A 250 6.69 2.41 -19.39
N SER A 251 5.53 3.04 -19.47
CA SER A 251 4.75 3.10 -20.72
C SER A 251 4.28 4.51 -21.02
N ILE A 252 3.82 4.71 -22.25
CA ILE A 252 3.13 5.93 -22.68
C ILE A 252 1.66 5.55 -22.85
N GLY A 253 0.78 6.19 -22.09
CA GLY A 253 -0.66 6.10 -22.27
C GLY A 253 -1.06 6.63 -23.64
N GLY A 254 -1.89 5.85 -24.35
CA GLY A 254 -2.52 6.25 -25.60
C GLY A 254 -3.52 7.38 -25.45
#